data_AF-A0A535KKA8-F1
#
_entry.id   AF-A0A535KKA8-F1
#
_cell.length_a   1.000
_cell.length_b   1.000
_cell.length_c   1.000
_cell.angle_alpha   90.00
_cell.angle_beta   90.00
_cell.angle_gamma   90.00
#
_symmetry.space_group_name_H-M   'P 1'
#
loop_
_entity.id
_entity.type
_entity.pdbx_description
1 polymer ?
#
loop_
_entity_poly.entity_id
_entity_poly.type
_entity_poly.pdbx_seq_one_letter_code
_entity_poly.pdbx_strand_id
1 'polypeptide(L)'
;MDIVKVMPDLPYPVPEQPLTGAHQVQSLPRLDLTTPMFREQLICIRTLRSQLGDDYPLILTLFSPFTTITRFMGKKVAIEQVRKNPDAFGQGMATVAANLSELMAAAIEAGASGIFFSCMGATSADFTPDEYARIVRPYDLQALEGAKAGWLNIVHVHADPDQEGDDLYFEDFVDYPVSVISWSDRVTGPTISEASTMTDKCLMGGLWERGPLTHGGEIELDNEIMSAISQTRGRRLILANGCSVPDDVDEQWLYVARRLVDNLV
;
A
#
# COMPACT_ATOMS: atom_id res chain seq x y z
N MET A 1 -0.78 -17.97 -9.86
CA MET A 1 -1.27 -17.98 -8.46
C MET A 1 -2.04 -16.69 -8.27
N ASP A 2 -3.29 -16.77 -7.86
CA ASP A 2 -4.10 -15.59 -7.58
C ASP A 2 -3.96 -15.19 -6.11
N ILE A 3 -4.05 -13.90 -5.81
CA ILE A 3 -3.89 -13.35 -4.46
C ILE A 3 -5.18 -12.63 -4.09
N VAL A 4 -5.75 -12.95 -2.93
CA VAL A 4 -6.92 -12.24 -2.41
C VAL A 4 -6.43 -11.05 -1.59
N LYS A 5 -6.61 -9.84 -2.11
CA LYS A 5 -6.37 -8.59 -1.40
C LYS A 5 -7.68 -8.07 -0.83
N VAL A 6 -7.75 -7.86 0.49
CA VAL A 6 -8.90 -7.25 1.14
C VAL A 6 -8.52 -5.88 1.70
N MET A 7 -9.40 -4.91 1.49
CA MET A 7 -9.40 -3.63 2.18
C MET A 7 -10.78 -3.50 2.83
N PRO A 8 -10.94 -3.92 4.09
CA PRO A 8 -12.18 -3.68 4.79
C PRO A 8 -12.38 -2.17 4.89
N ASP A 9 -13.56 -1.65 4.56
CA ASP A 9 -13.95 -0.25 4.76
C ASP A 9 -14.16 0.08 6.26
N LEU A 10 -13.23 -0.39 7.08
CA LEU A 10 -13.16 -0.25 8.53
C LEU A 10 -11.93 0.62 8.80
N PRO A 11 -12.09 1.96 8.81
CA PRO A 11 -10.96 2.85 8.98
C PRO A 11 -10.35 2.69 10.37
N TYR A 12 -9.09 3.12 10.49
CA TYR A 12 -8.49 3.40 11.79
C TYR A 12 -9.43 4.30 12.61
N PRO A 13 -9.60 4.09 13.93
CA PRO A 13 -10.57 4.84 14.73
C PRO A 13 -10.45 6.34 14.52
N VAL A 14 -11.55 6.95 14.08
CA VAL A 14 -11.60 8.38 13.79
C VAL A 14 -11.47 9.16 15.10
N PRO A 15 -10.55 10.14 15.19
CA PRO A 15 -10.47 11.01 16.35
C PRO A 15 -11.78 11.77 16.58
N GLU A 16 -12.17 11.96 17.85
CA GLU A 16 -13.42 12.67 18.19
C GLU A 16 -13.46 14.13 17.69
N GLN A 17 -12.29 14.74 17.54
CA GLN A 17 -12.14 16.11 17.04
C GLN A 17 -11.25 16.12 15.79
N PRO A 18 -11.53 17.01 14.82
CA PRO A 18 -10.65 17.20 13.67
C PRO A 18 -9.22 17.51 14.10
N LEU A 19 -8.28 16.77 13.54
CA LEU A 19 -6.86 17.02 13.73
C LEU A 19 -6.45 18.22 12.87
N THR A 20 -5.87 19.23 13.50
CA THR A 20 -5.41 20.48 12.84
C THR A 20 -3.99 20.86 13.22
N GLY A 21 -3.46 20.30 14.31
CA GLY A 21 -2.12 20.60 14.83
C GLY A 21 -1.36 19.38 15.35
N ALA A 22 -0.04 19.47 15.35
CA ALA A 22 0.85 18.39 15.78
C ALA A 22 0.61 17.94 17.25
N HIS A 23 0.19 18.83 18.15
CA HIS A 23 -0.14 18.45 19.53
C HIS A 23 -1.36 17.53 19.65
N GLN A 24 -2.33 17.65 18.73
CA GLN A 24 -3.46 16.74 18.69
C GLN A 24 -3.02 15.37 18.14
N VAL A 25 -2.11 15.36 17.15
CA VAL A 25 -1.48 14.15 16.62
C VAL A 25 -0.66 13.43 17.70
N GLN A 26 0.14 14.18 18.46
CA GLN A 26 0.88 13.69 19.64
C GLN A 26 -0.02 13.01 20.67
N SER A 27 -1.25 13.51 20.83
CA SER A 27 -2.22 13.05 21.82
C SER A 27 -3.09 11.89 21.32
N LEU A 28 -2.81 11.34 20.13
CA LEU A 28 -3.52 10.16 19.65
C LEU A 28 -3.36 8.99 20.64
N PRO A 29 -4.43 8.25 20.93
CA PRO A 29 -4.39 7.22 21.95
C PRO A 29 -3.64 5.97 21.49
N ARG A 30 -3.03 5.25 22.45
CA ARG A 30 -2.73 3.83 22.28
C ARG A 30 -4.05 3.09 22.12
N LEU A 31 -4.09 2.22 21.11
CA LEU A 31 -5.20 1.33 20.85
C LEU A 31 -4.75 -0.09 21.16
N ASP A 32 -5.71 -0.98 21.35
CA ASP A 32 -5.47 -2.41 21.49
C ASP A 32 -6.41 -3.21 20.56
N LEU A 33 -6.25 -4.54 20.53
CA LEU A 33 -7.06 -5.43 19.71
C LEU A 33 -8.53 -5.52 20.13
N THR A 34 -8.90 -4.95 21.29
CA THR A 34 -10.30 -4.87 21.72
C THR A 34 -11.04 -3.71 21.06
N THR A 35 -10.31 -2.75 20.49
CA THR A 35 -10.83 -1.64 19.68
C THR A 35 -11.81 -2.17 18.62
N PRO A 36 -13.05 -1.64 18.53
CA PRO A 36 -14.08 -2.20 17.65
C PRO A 36 -13.63 -2.38 16.20
N MET A 37 -13.03 -1.36 15.58
CA MET A 37 -12.58 -1.45 14.18
C MET A 37 -11.50 -2.51 13.97
N PHE A 38 -10.55 -2.65 14.90
CA PHE A 38 -9.51 -3.68 14.80
C PHE A 38 -10.11 -5.07 14.94
N ARG A 39 -11.02 -5.26 15.91
CA ARG A 39 -11.73 -6.52 16.11
C ARG A 39 -12.50 -6.94 14.85
N GLU A 40 -13.24 -6.03 14.23
CA GLU A 40 -14.00 -6.31 13.01
C GLU A 40 -13.10 -6.68 11.83
N GLN A 41 -11.95 -6.00 11.67
CA GLN A 41 -10.96 -6.40 10.66
C GLN A 41 -10.44 -7.82 10.89
N LEU A 42 -10.13 -8.19 12.14
CA LEU A 42 -9.66 -9.55 12.47
C LEU A 42 -10.75 -10.61 12.26
N ILE A 43 -12.02 -10.29 12.55
CA ILE A 43 -13.16 -11.17 12.25
C ILE A 43 -13.28 -11.38 10.73
N CYS A 44 -13.15 -10.31 9.95
CA CYS A 44 -13.15 -10.38 8.48
C CYS A 44 -12.06 -11.33 7.97
N ILE A 45 -10.82 -11.18 8.44
CA ILE A 45 -9.70 -12.05 8.03
C ILE A 45 -9.94 -13.52 8.38
N ARG A 46 -10.38 -13.83 9.61
CA ARG A 46 -10.68 -15.22 10.01
C ARG A 46 -11.81 -15.81 9.18
N THR A 47 -12.83 -15.02 8.89
CA THR A 47 -13.97 -15.43 8.06
C THR A 47 -13.52 -15.75 6.65
N LEU A 48 -12.76 -14.86 6.02
CA LEU A 48 -12.23 -15.06 4.67
C LEU A 48 -11.29 -16.27 4.60
N ARG A 49 -10.35 -16.41 5.55
CA ARG A 49 -9.47 -17.58 5.61
C ARG A 49 -10.28 -18.88 5.73
N SER A 50 -11.34 -18.91 6.53
CA SER A 50 -12.18 -20.11 6.68
C SER A 50 -12.91 -20.51 5.38
N GLN A 51 -13.21 -19.54 4.51
CA GLN A 51 -13.89 -19.76 3.22
C GLN A 51 -12.92 -20.07 2.07
N LEU A 52 -11.74 -19.42 2.06
CA LEU A 52 -10.73 -19.57 1.01
C LEU A 52 -9.89 -20.84 1.16
N GLY A 53 -9.80 -21.40 2.37
CA GLY A 53 -8.83 -22.46 2.66
C GLY A 53 -7.39 -21.95 2.57
N ASP A 54 -6.44 -22.83 2.29
CA ASP A 54 -5.00 -22.49 2.22
C ASP A 54 -4.49 -22.25 0.78
N ASP A 55 -5.36 -22.41 -0.22
CA ASP A 55 -4.99 -22.37 -1.64
C ASP A 55 -4.64 -20.97 -2.15
N TYR A 56 -5.22 -19.94 -1.53
CA TYR A 56 -5.04 -18.55 -1.92
C TYR A 56 -4.36 -17.74 -0.79
N PRO A 57 -3.28 -17.01 -1.10
CA PRO A 57 -2.76 -16.00 -0.19
C PRO A 57 -3.81 -14.91 0.06
N LEU A 58 -3.98 -14.53 1.33
CA LEU A 58 -4.91 -13.49 1.77
C LEU A 58 -4.09 -12.34 2.35
N ILE A 59 -4.17 -11.15 1.76
CA ILE A 59 -3.45 -9.97 2.27
C ILE A 59 -4.42 -8.89 2.74
N LEU A 60 -4.14 -8.32 3.91
CA LEU A 60 -4.90 -7.21 4.48
C LEU A 60 -4.25 -5.88 4.06
N THR A 61 -5.06 -4.96 3.54
CA THR A 61 -4.61 -3.59 3.24
C THR A 61 -4.63 -2.73 4.49
N LEU A 62 -3.50 -2.14 4.84
CA LEU A 62 -3.38 -1.14 5.92
C LEU A 62 -2.57 0.06 5.42
N PHE A 63 -2.98 1.24 5.83
CA PHE A 63 -2.26 2.47 5.55
C PHE A 63 -1.04 2.61 6.46
N SER A 64 0.01 3.26 5.96
CA SER A 64 1.16 3.64 6.77
C SER A 64 0.78 4.65 7.87
N PRO A 65 1.61 4.85 8.91
CA PRO A 65 1.32 5.83 9.96
C PRO A 65 1.05 7.23 9.42
N PHE A 66 1.86 7.69 8.45
CA PHE A 66 1.68 9.01 7.84
C PHE A 66 0.36 9.08 7.08
N THR A 67 0.10 8.11 6.21
CA THR A 67 -1.14 8.02 5.43
C THR A 67 -2.38 7.96 6.34
N THR A 68 -2.29 7.26 7.47
CA THR A 68 -3.37 7.18 8.45
C THR A 68 -3.69 8.56 9.04
N ILE A 69 -2.68 9.33 9.39
CA ILE A 69 -2.87 10.68 9.94
C ILE A 69 -3.37 11.66 8.86
N THR A 70 -2.86 11.58 7.62
CA THR A 70 -3.31 12.46 6.53
C THR A 70 -4.78 12.26 6.18
N ARG A 71 -5.33 11.06 6.37
CA ARG A 71 -6.77 10.78 6.21
C ARG A 71 -7.65 11.57 7.20
N PHE A 72 -7.11 12.00 8.34
CA PHE A 72 -7.86 12.76 9.36
C PHE A 72 -7.69 14.27 9.26
N MET A 73 -6.52 14.76 8.85
CA MET A 73 -6.24 16.21 8.78
C MET A 73 -6.03 16.77 7.37
N GLY A 74 -5.97 15.90 6.36
CA GLY A 74 -5.56 16.25 5.00
C GLY A 74 -4.04 16.30 4.83
N LYS A 75 -3.55 15.83 3.67
CA LYS A 75 -2.12 15.69 3.37
C LYS A 75 -1.34 17.01 3.54
N LYS A 76 -1.86 18.11 2.96
CA LYS A 76 -1.23 19.43 3.05
C LYS A 76 -1.03 19.90 4.49
N VAL A 77 -2.06 19.78 5.33
CA VAL A 77 -2.00 20.20 6.73
C VAL A 77 -1.03 19.30 7.50
N ALA A 78 -1.03 17.99 7.24
CA ALA A 78 -0.08 17.07 7.86
C ALA A 78 1.37 17.46 7.55
N ILE A 79 1.72 17.68 6.28
CA ILE A 79 3.06 18.09 5.85
C ILE A 79 3.48 19.41 6.54
N GLU A 80 2.59 20.41 6.57
CA GLU A 80 2.85 21.65 7.28
C GLU A 80 3.12 21.45 8.77
N GLN A 81 2.38 20.56 9.43
CA GLN A 81 2.55 20.28 10.85
C GLN A 81 3.83 19.50 11.15
N VAL A 82 4.24 18.58 10.26
CA VAL A 82 5.53 17.90 10.38
C VAL A 82 6.68 18.91 10.34
N ARG A 83 6.64 19.86 9.41
CA ARG A 83 7.68 20.89 9.28
C ARG A 83 7.68 21.89 10.44
N LYS A 84 6.49 22.27 10.94
CA LYS A 84 6.35 23.23 12.05
C LYS A 84 6.73 22.63 13.40
N ASN A 85 6.36 21.38 13.68
CA ASN A 85 6.50 20.73 14.98
C ASN A 85 6.87 19.23 14.84
N PRO A 86 8.07 18.91 14.32
CA PRO A 86 8.45 17.54 13.96
C PRO A 86 8.44 16.58 15.14
N ASP A 87 8.89 17.02 16.33
CA ASP A 87 8.96 16.15 17.51
C ASP A 87 7.56 15.73 18.01
N ALA A 88 6.64 16.69 18.09
CA ALA A 88 5.27 16.42 18.52
C ALA A 88 4.54 15.53 17.51
N PHE A 89 4.69 15.82 16.21
CA PHE A 89 4.10 15.00 15.16
C PHE A 89 4.69 13.58 15.16
N GLY A 90 6.01 13.46 15.32
CA GLY A 90 6.72 12.19 15.42
C GLY A 90 6.25 11.31 16.57
N GLN A 91 5.94 11.88 17.73
CA GLN A 91 5.36 11.13 18.84
C GLN A 91 3.98 10.53 18.50
N GLY A 92 3.14 11.26 17.77
CA GLY A 92 1.88 10.72 17.27
C GLY A 92 2.06 9.64 16.22
N MET A 93 3.01 9.83 15.29
CA MET A 93 3.43 8.82 14.32
C MET A 93 3.89 7.54 15.00
N ALA A 94 4.68 7.63 16.08
CA ALA A 94 5.15 6.50 16.87
C ALA A 94 3.98 5.73 17.51
N THR A 95 2.98 6.45 18.03
CA THR A 95 1.76 5.85 18.59
C THR A 95 0.98 5.09 17.52
N VAL A 96 0.73 5.71 16.37
CA VAL A 96 0.02 5.07 15.26
C VAL A 96 0.80 3.86 14.75
N ALA A 97 2.11 3.98 14.56
CA ALA A 97 2.98 2.89 14.13
C ALA A 97 2.90 1.67 15.05
N ALA A 98 2.99 1.86 16.37
CA ALA A 98 2.89 0.74 17.30
C ALA A 98 1.46 0.18 17.41
N ASN A 99 0.41 0.97 17.13
CA ASN A 99 -0.97 0.44 17.06
C ASN A 99 -1.14 -0.44 15.80
N LEU A 100 -0.62 0.03 14.66
CA LEU A 100 -0.63 -0.71 13.40
C LEU A 100 0.23 -1.99 13.49
N SER A 101 1.37 -1.94 14.16
CA SER A 101 2.23 -3.11 14.40
C SER A 101 1.47 -4.23 15.13
N GLU A 102 0.75 -3.89 16.21
CA GLU A 102 -0.08 -4.86 16.93
C GLU A 102 -1.20 -5.44 16.06
N LEU A 103 -1.88 -4.60 15.26
CA LEU A 103 -2.92 -5.03 14.34
C LEU A 103 -2.38 -5.95 13.23
N MET A 104 -1.22 -5.63 12.65
CA MET A 104 -0.59 -6.43 11.59
C MET A 104 -0.21 -7.82 12.11
N ALA A 105 0.39 -7.89 13.30
CA ALA A 105 0.73 -9.16 13.94
C ALA A 105 -0.53 -10.01 14.16
N ALA A 106 -1.58 -9.40 14.73
CA ALA A 106 -2.85 -10.09 14.96
C ALA A 106 -3.55 -10.51 13.66
N ALA A 107 -3.43 -9.74 12.57
CA ALA A 107 -4.00 -10.08 11.27
C ALA A 107 -3.31 -11.30 10.65
N ILE A 108 -1.98 -11.40 10.79
CA ILE A 108 -1.23 -12.58 10.35
C ILE A 108 -1.62 -13.81 11.18
N GLU A 109 -1.70 -13.67 12.50
CA GLU A 109 -2.20 -14.75 13.38
C GLU A 109 -3.64 -15.17 13.06
N ALA A 110 -4.47 -14.23 12.59
CA ALA A 110 -5.84 -14.48 12.15
C ALA A 110 -5.92 -15.21 10.79
N GLY A 111 -4.81 -15.39 10.07
CA GLY A 111 -4.73 -16.13 8.82
C GLY A 111 -4.37 -15.29 7.60
N ALA A 112 -4.02 -14.01 7.75
CA ALA A 112 -3.44 -13.24 6.64
C ALA A 112 -2.05 -13.78 6.28
N SER A 113 -1.79 -13.95 5.00
CA SER A 113 -0.47 -14.32 4.45
C SER A 113 0.52 -13.14 4.48
N GLY A 114 0.03 -11.93 4.64
CA GLY A 114 0.83 -10.71 4.78
C GLY A 114 -0.01 -9.45 4.72
N ILE A 115 0.67 -8.30 4.66
CA ILE A 115 0.06 -6.97 4.67
C ILE A 115 0.35 -6.25 3.36
N PHE A 116 -0.67 -5.64 2.77
CA PHE A 116 -0.52 -4.61 1.72
C PHE A 116 -0.41 -3.24 2.41
N PHE A 117 0.82 -2.77 2.59
CA PHE A 117 1.17 -1.57 3.34
C PHE A 117 1.23 -0.34 2.41
N SER A 118 0.18 0.48 2.45
CA SER A 118 0.01 1.61 1.53
C SER A 118 0.61 2.90 2.10
N CYS A 119 1.65 3.41 1.45
CA CYS A 119 2.43 4.56 1.87
C CYS A 119 2.17 5.76 0.95
N MET A 120 1.92 6.94 1.52
CA MET A 120 1.93 8.22 0.82
C MET A 120 3.09 9.08 1.31
N GLY A 121 3.42 10.15 0.56
CA GLY A 121 4.41 11.14 0.96
C GLY A 121 5.84 10.85 0.49
N ALA A 122 6.07 9.73 -0.18
CA ALA A 122 7.39 9.34 -0.71
C ALA A 122 7.65 9.94 -2.10
N THR A 123 7.36 11.23 -2.27
CA THR A 123 7.53 11.96 -3.53
C THR A 123 8.15 13.33 -3.30
N SER A 124 8.84 13.86 -4.32
CA SER A 124 9.42 15.22 -4.31
C SER A 124 8.42 16.35 -4.07
N ALA A 125 7.15 16.15 -4.39
CA ALA A 125 6.11 17.13 -4.14
C ALA A 125 5.69 17.22 -2.67
N ASP A 126 5.86 16.14 -1.90
CA ASP A 126 5.42 16.08 -0.50
C ASP A 126 6.55 16.43 0.47
N PHE A 127 7.67 15.73 0.36
CA PHE A 127 8.84 15.89 1.23
C PHE A 127 10.12 16.02 0.42
N THR A 128 11.22 16.43 1.04
CA THR A 128 12.57 16.12 0.53
C THR A 128 12.95 14.68 0.91
N PRO A 129 13.96 14.06 0.27
CA PRO A 129 14.42 12.72 0.67
C PRO A 129 14.86 12.67 2.14
N ASP A 130 15.60 13.70 2.59
CA ASP A 130 16.05 13.82 3.99
C ASP A 130 14.89 14.00 4.98
N GLU A 131 13.84 14.73 4.57
CA GLU A 131 12.60 14.80 5.36
C GLU A 131 12.02 13.38 5.44
N TYR A 132 11.61 12.77 4.33
CA TYR A 132 10.95 11.47 4.31
C TYR A 132 11.71 10.40 5.13
N ALA A 133 13.02 10.30 4.95
CA ALA A 133 13.89 9.38 5.66
C ALA A 133 13.91 9.57 7.20
N ARG A 134 13.71 10.80 7.70
CA ARG A 134 13.73 11.13 9.13
C ARG A 134 12.36 11.13 9.79
N ILE A 135 11.32 11.59 9.09
CA ILE A 135 10.00 11.88 9.68
C ILE A 135 8.93 10.86 9.33
N VAL A 136 9.09 10.08 8.25
CA VAL A 136 8.09 9.09 7.82
C VAL A 136 8.65 7.68 7.95
N ARG A 137 9.75 7.41 7.23
CA ARG A 137 10.38 6.09 7.13
C ARG A 137 10.57 5.34 8.47
N PRO A 138 11.06 5.95 9.56
CA PRO A 138 11.31 5.21 10.80
C PRO A 138 10.02 4.59 11.38
N TYR A 139 8.90 5.28 11.22
CA TYR A 139 7.60 4.84 11.72
C TYR A 139 6.95 3.80 10.80
N ASP A 140 7.20 3.89 9.49
CA ASP A 140 6.83 2.83 8.54
C ASP A 140 7.51 1.51 8.92
N LEU A 141 8.84 1.55 9.15
CA LEU A 141 9.61 0.38 9.56
C LEU A 141 9.17 -0.15 10.93
N GLN A 142 8.88 0.73 11.90
CA GLN A 142 8.34 0.34 13.20
C GLN A 142 6.98 -0.38 13.07
N ALA A 143 6.09 0.08 12.19
CA ALA A 143 4.81 -0.58 11.95
C ALA A 143 5.02 -1.97 11.31
N LEU A 144 5.87 -2.04 10.28
CA LEU A 144 6.16 -3.26 9.53
C LEU A 144 6.78 -4.39 10.37
N GLU A 145 7.35 -4.11 11.54
CA GLU A 145 7.77 -5.15 12.48
C GLU A 145 6.64 -6.12 12.86
N GLY A 146 5.39 -5.63 12.91
CA GLY A 146 4.22 -6.46 13.15
C GLY A 146 3.90 -7.40 12.00
N ALA A 147 4.31 -7.04 10.78
CA ALA A 147 4.03 -7.80 9.57
C ALA A 147 5.04 -8.94 9.31
N LYS A 148 6.17 -8.99 10.03
CA LYS A 148 7.33 -9.84 9.68
C LYS A 148 7.07 -11.35 9.61
N ALA A 149 6.03 -11.84 10.29
CA ALA A 149 5.65 -13.25 10.24
C ALA A 149 4.88 -13.60 8.95
N GLY A 150 4.35 -12.61 8.25
CA GLY A 150 3.72 -12.77 6.95
C GLY A 150 4.77 -12.93 5.86
N TRP A 151 4.58 -13.90 4.97
CA TRP A 151 5.51 -14.17 3.87
C TRP A 151 5.22 -13.32 2.63
N LEU A 152 4.00 -12.79 2.51
CA LEU A 152 3.55 -11.95 1.38
C LEU A 152 3.26 -10.52 1.82
N ASN A 153 4.27 -9.85 2.39
CA ASN A 153 4.18 -8.42 2.67
C ASN A 153 4.50 -7.62 1.40
N ILE A 154 3.68 -6.60 1.15
CA ILE A 154 3.74 -5.74 -0.02
C ILE A 154 3.78 -4.31 0.46
N VAL A 155 4.76 -3.52 0.03
CA VAL A 155 4.68 -2.06 0.15
C VAL A 155 4.11 -1.49 -1.13
N HIS A 156 3.12 -0.62 -1.02
CA HIS A 156 2.62 0.18 -2.13
C HIS A 156 3.03 1.64 -1.93
N VAL A 157 3.87 2.14 -2.82
CA VAL A 157 4.37 3.52 -2.79
C VAL A 157 3.44 4.36 -3.68
N HIS A 158 2.62 5.18 -3.03
CA HIS A 158 1.59 5.95 -3.69
C HIS A 158 2.11 7.35 -4.06
N ALA A 159 1.94 7.73 -5.32
CA ALA A 159 1.95 9.11 -5.76
C ALA A 159 0.53 9.52 -6.12
N ASP A 160 0.13 10.73 -5.74
CA ASP A 160 -1.17 11.26 -6.17
C ASP A 160 -1.19 11.41 -7.70
N PRO A 161 -2.35 11.27 -8.35
CA PRO A 161 -2.42 11.36 -9.81
C PRO A 161 -2.01 12.72 -10.39
N ASP A 162 -2.08 13.79 -9.58
CA ASP A 162 -1.63 15.13 -9.96
C ASP A 162 -0.10 15.32 -9.79
N GLN A 163 0.60 14.28 -9.29
CA GLN A 163 2.06 14.21 -9.12
C GLN A 163 2.73 13.48 -10.29
N GLU A 164 2.11 13.49 -11.48
CA GLU A 164 2.72 12.98 -12.70
C GLU A 164 4.01 13.77 -12.99
N GLY A 165 5.15 13.07 -12.99
CA GLY A 165 6.47 13.67 -13.19
C GLY A 165 7.21 14.09 -11.92
N ASP A 166 6.63 13.92 -10.72
CA ASP A 166 7.39 13.99 -9.48
C ASP A 166 8.28 12.75 -9.29
N ASP A 167 9.41 12.94 -8.62
CA ASP A 167 10.34 11.86 -8.29
C ASP A 167 9.74 11.01 -7.17
N LEU A 168 9.35 9.78 -7.51
CA LEU A 168 9.00 8.75 -6.53
C LEU A 168 10.28 8.24 -5.85
N TYR A 169 10.30 8.19 -4.53
CA TYR A 169 11.45 7.71 -3.75
C TYR A 169 11.55 6.19 -3.73
N PHE A 170 11.45 5.55 -4.90
CA PHE A 170 11.42 4.09 -5.05
C PHE A 170 12.62 3.41 -4.39
N GLU A 171 13.82 3.98 -4.56
CA GLU A 171 15.07 3.42 -4.02
C GLU A 171 15.04 3.30 -2.49
N ASP A 172 14.29 4.16 -1.79
CA ASP A 172 14.14 4.06 -0.34
C ASP A 172 13.43 2.76 0.07
N PHE A 173 12.63 2.13 -0.79
CA PHE A 173 11.85 0.94 -0.42
C PHE A 173 12.56 -0.39 -0.70
N VAL A 174 13.75 -0.37 -1.33
CA VAL A 174 14.44 -1.61 -1.73
C VAL A 174 14.96 -2.42 -0.54
N ASP A 175 15.15 -1.81 0.61
CA ASP A 175 15.58 -2.43 1.88
C ASP A 175 14.43 -2.56 2.90
N TYR A 176 13.20 -2.14 2.57
CA TYR A 176 12.03 -2.41 3.42
C TYR A 176 11.89 -3.93 3.65
N PRO A 177 11.45 -4.36 4.85
CA PRO A 177 11.31 -5.78 5.22
C PRO A 177 10.05 -6.41 4.61
N VAL A 178 9.86 -6.23 3.31
CA VAL A 178 8.72 -6.73 2.51
C VAL A 178 9.21 -7.61 1.37
N SER A 179 8.31 -8.45 0.84
CA SER A 179 8.60 -9.39 -0.25
C SER A 179 8.31 -8.77 -1.63
N VAL A 180 7.45 -7.77 -1.68
CA VAL A 180 6.92 -7.17 -2.91
C VAL A 180 6.92 -5.64 -2.82
N ILE A 181 7.29 -4.96 -3.91
CA ILE A 181 7.12 -3.51 -4.08
C ILE A 181 6.08 -3.26 -5.17
N SER A 182 5.13 -2.38 -4.89
CA SER A 182 4.06 -1.94 -5.79
C SER A 182 4.07 -0.42 -5.91
N TRP A 183 3.81 0.10 -7.11
CA TRP A 183 3.64 1.52 -7.42
C TRP A 183 2.95 1.65 -8.78
N SER A 184 2.55 2.86 -9.15
CA SER A 184 2.02 3.17 -10.48
C SER A 184 3.14 3.27 -11.52
N ASP A 185 3.71 2.13 -11.92
CA ASP A 185 4.89 2.02 -12.79
C ASP A 185 4.76 2.65 -14.18
N ARG A 186 3.52 2.93 -14.60
CA ARG A 186 3.22 3.58 -15.88
C ARG A 186 2.94 5.08 -15.75
N VAL A 187 2.94 5.63 -14.54
CA VAL A 187 2.63 7.04 -14.23
C VAL A 187 3.81 7.73 -13.54
N THR A 188 4.47 7.05 -12.59
CA THR A 188 5.54 7.65 -11.78
C THR A 188 6.63 6.64 -11.44
N GLY A 189 7.81 7.16 -11.09
CA GLY A 189 8.94 6.37 -10.66
C GLY A 189 9.60 5.57 -11.80
N PRO A 190 10.43 4.58 -11.46
CA PRO A 190 11.11 3.77 -12.45
C PRO A 190 10.14 2.87 -13.22
N THR A 191 10.48 2.56 -14.46
CA THR A 191 9.86 1.46 -15.18
C THR A 191 10.11 0.13 -14.44
N ILE A 192 9.29 -0.89 -14.73
CA ILE A 192 9.50 -2.24 -14.18
C ILE A 192 10.91 -2.76 -14.52
N SER A 193 11.39 -2.51 -15.74
CA SER A 193 12.74 -2.91 -16.13
C SER A 193 13.81 -2.24 -15.28
N GLU A 194 13.73 -0.94 -15.01
CA GLU A 194 14.69 -0.22 -14.17
C GLU A 194 14.63 -0.71 -12.72
N ALA A 195 13.43 -0.78 -12.14
CA ALA A 195 13.19 -1.29 -10.79
C ALA A 195 13.75 -2.71 -10.59
N SER A 196 13.66 -3.56 -11.61
CA SER A 196 14.18 -4.94 -11.57
C SER A 196 15.71 -5.02 -11.44
N THR A 197 16.43 -3.94 -11.75
CA THR A 197 17.88 -3.85 -11.55
C THR A 197 18.24 -3.29 -10.16
N MET A 198 17.30 -2.61 -9.51
CA MET A 198 17.49 -1.99 -8.18
C MET A 198 17.21 -2.96 -7.03
N THR A 199 16.42 -4.01 -7.24
CA THR A 199 16.03 -4.96 -6.17
C THR A 199 15.80 -6.38 -6.68
N ASP A 200 15.99 -7.36 -5.80
CA ASP A 200 15.63 -8.77 -6.02
C ASP A 200 14.22 -9.12 -5.52
N LYS A 201 13.47 -8.15 -4.98
CA LYS A 201 12.08 -8.33 -4.56
C LYS A 201 11.15 -8.57 -5.75
N CYS A 202 9.96 -9.09 -5.47
CA CYS A 202 8.90 -9.15 -6.47
C CYS A 202 8.36 -7.75 -6.77
N LEU A 203 8.06 -7.47 -8.04
CA LEU A 203 7.45 -6.23 -8.47
C LEU A 203 5.95 -6.48 -8.73
N MET A 204 5.10 -5.58 -8.27
CA MET A 204 3.65 -5.64 -8.46
C MET A 204 3.16 -4.41 -9.20
N GLY A 205 2.72 -4.60 -10.45
CA GLY A 205 2.31 -3.52 -11.35
C GLY A 205 2.14 -4.02 -12.79
N GLY A 206 2.23 -3.11 -13.75
CA GLY A 206 2.24 -3.39 -15.18
C GLY A 206 0.99 -2.97 -15.94
N LEU A 207 -0.13 -2.72 -15.24
CA LEU A 207 -1.36 -2.21 -15.82
C LEU A 207 -1.59 -0.75 -15.41
N TRP A 208 -2.02 0.08 -16.35
CA TRP A 208 -2.29 1.49 -16.08
C TRP A 208 -3.65 1.67 -15.40
N GLU A 209 -3.68 2.31 -14.23
CA GLU A 209 -4.89 2.51 -13.42
C GLU A 209 -6.00 3.30 -14.12
N ARG A 210 -5.63 4.15 -15.08
CA ARG A 210 -6.54 4.96 -15.89
C ARG A 210 -6.53 4.51 -17.35
N GLY A 211 -6.04 3.31 -17.60
CA GLY A 211 -5.84 2.77 -18.93
C GLY A 211 -6.95 1.85 -19.41
N PRO A 212 -6.59 0.86 -20.23
CA PRO A 212 -7.53 -0.07 -20.86
C PRO A 212 -8.33 -0.92 -19.88
N LEU A 213 -7.78 -1.19 -18.68
CA LEU A 213 -8.52 -1.91 -17.63
C LEU A 213 -9.76 -1.12 -17.16
N THR A 214 -9.69 0.22 -17.21
CA THR A 214 -10.74 1.13 -16.73
C THR A 214 -11.65 1.59 -17.87
N HIS A 215 -11.07 1.92 -19.03
CA HIS A 215 -11.79 2.53 -20.16
C HIS A 215 -12.07 1.57 -21.32
N GLY A 216 -11.48 0.38 -21.28
CA GLY A 216 -11.58 -0.62 -22.32
C GLY A 216 -10.53 -0.56 -23.41
N GLY A 217 -10.38 -1.70 -24.09
CA GLY A 217 -9.39 -1.93 -25.13
C GLY A 217 -8.66 -3.25 -24.90
N GLU A 218 -9.13 -4.34 -25.51
CA GLU A 218 -8.50 -5.66 -25.36
C GLU A 218 -7.07 -5.67 -25.90
N ILE A 219 -6.83 -5.02 -27.04
CA ILE A 219 -5.50 -4.94 -27.67
C ILE A 219 -4.55 -4.15 -26.78
N GLU A 220 -5.00 -3.00 -26.28
CA GLU A 220 -4.20 -2.16 -25.39
C GLU A 220 -3.91 -2.86 -24.07
N LEU A 221 -4.89 -3.57 -23.50
CA LEU A 221 -4.72 -4.36 -22.29
C LEU A 221 -3.72 -5.51 -22.49
N ASP A 222 -3.83 -6.25 -23.59
CA ASP A 222 -2.88 -7.31 -23.96
C ASP A 222 -1.46 -6.73 -24.11
N ASN A 223 -1.32 -5.57 -24.75
CA ASN A 223 -0.04 -4.88 -24.88
C ASN A 223 0.55 -4.48 -23.52
N GLU A 224 -0.25 -4.02 -22.56
CA GLU A 224 0.20 -3.70 -21.20
C GLU A 224 0.71 -4.94 -20.47
N ILE A 225 -0.07 -6.03 -20.51
CA ILE A 225 0.26 -7.33 -19.93
C ILE A 225 1.58 -7.85 -20.51
N MET A 226 1.68 -7.93 -21.84
CA MET A 226 2.86 -8.45 -22.54
C MET A 226 4.09 -7.58 -22.33
N SER A 227 3.92 -6.25 -22.20
CA SER A 227 5.01 -5.34 -21.85
C SER A 227 5.58 -5.64 -20.47
N ALA A 228 4.74 -5.78 -19.44
CA ALA A 228 5.18 -6.09 -18.08
C ALA A 228 5.92 -7.44 -18.01
N ILE A 229 5.40 -8.45 -18.71
CA ILE A 229 6.04 -9.77 -18.80
C ILE A 229 7.38 -9.69 -19.51
N SER A 230 7.48 -8.95 -20.62
CA SER A 230 8.73 -8.79 -21.38
C SER A 230 9.82 -8.11 -20.53
N GLN A 231 9.47 -7.02 -19.83
CA GLN A 231 10.40 -6.27 -18.97
C GLN A 231 10.99 -7.14 -17.83
N THR A 232 10.21 -8.08 -17.30
CA THR A 232 10.62 -8.98 -16.22
C THR A 232 11.08 -10.36 -16.70
N ARG A 233 10.93 -10.66 -17.99
CA ARG A 233 11.02 -12.00 -18.57
C ARG A 233 10.15 -13.02 -17.81
N GLY A 234 8.99 -12.57 -17.33
CA GLY A 234 8.04 -13.36 -16.54
C GLY A 234 8.55 -13.79 -15.16
N ARG A 235 9.56 -13.12 -14.59
CA ARG A 235 10.13 -13.48 -13.28
C ARG A 235 9.88 -12.39 -12.25
N ARG A 236 9.52 -12.80 -11.03
CA ARG A 236 9.31 -11.87 -9.90
C ARG A 236 8.33 -10.75 -10.24
N LEU A 237 7.25 -11.10 -10.94
CA LEU A 237 6.18 -10.20 -11.33
C LEU A 237 4.85 -10.69 -10.74
N ILE A 238 4.14 -9.79 -10.09
CA ILE A 238 2.70 -9.92 -9.85
C ILE A 238 2.03 -8.87 -10.73
N LEU A 239 1.34 -9.33 -11.78
CA LEU A 239 0.60 -8.41 -12.65
C LEU A 239 -0.55 -7.79 -11.86
N ALA A 240 -0.57 -6.45 -11.80
CA ALA A 240 -1.59 -5.71 -11.07
C ALA A 240 -1.79 -4.33 -11.69
N ASN A 241 -2.92 -3.73 -11.35
CA ASN A 241 -3.15 -2.30 -11.53
C ASN A 241 -2.12 -1.50 -10.70
N GLY A 242 -1.56 -0.42 -11.26
CA GLY A 242 -0.72 0.56 -10.57
C GLY A 242 -1.40 1.18 -9.34
N CYS A 243 -2.72 1.27 -9.31
CA CYS A 243 -3.51 1.75 -8.18
C CYS A 243 -4.81 0.92 -8.00
N SER A 244 -5.81 1.45 -7.29
CA SER A 244 -7.14 0.85 -7.21
C SER A 244 -7.87 0.94 -8.56
N VAL A 245 -8.69 -0.06 -8.85
CA VAL A 245 -9.67 0.00 -9.95
C VAL A 245 -10.87 0.83 -9.44
N PRO A 246 -11.37 1.82 -10.21
CA PRO A 246 -12.58 2.55 -9.84
C PRO A 246 -13.82 1.66 -9.74
N ASP A 247 -14.73 1.98 -8.81
CA ASP A 247 -15.95 1.19 -8.55
C ASP A 247 -16.95 1.20 -9.72
N ASP A 248 -16.84 2.17 -10.63
CA ASP A 248 -17.69 2.36 -11.80
C ASP A 248 -17.13 1.72 -13.08
N VAL A 249 -16.01 0.97 -12.99
CA VAL A 249 -15.47 0.20 -14.10
C VAL A 249 -16.44 -0.90 -14.52
N ASP A 250 -16.63 -1.03 -15.83
CA ASP A 250 -17.36 -2.15 -16.42
C ASP A 250 -16.59 -3.45 -16.18
N GLU A 251 -17.19 -4.36 -15.42
CA GLU A 251 -16.59 -5.65 -15.04
C GLU A 251 -16.11 -6.47 -16.24
N GLN A 252 -16.64 -6.23 -17.45
CA GLN A 252 -16.19 -6.88 -18.67
C GLN A 252 -14.66 -6.78 -18.85
N TRP A 253 -14.06 -5.64 -18.48
CA TRP A 253 -12.61 -5.42 -18.66
C TRP A 253 -11.78 -6.22 -17.66
N LEU A 254 -12.32 -6.50 -16.47
CA LEU A 254 -11.71 -7.41 -15.51
C LEU A 254 -11.73 -8.85 -16.02
N TYR A 255 -12.84 -9.29 -16.63
CA TYR A 255 -12.93 -10.61 -17.25
C TYR A 255 -12.02 -10.75 -18.47
N VAL A 256 -11.90 -9.70 -19.30
CA VAL A 256 -10.94 -9.67 -20.41
C VAL A 256 -9.51 -9.77 -19.89
N ALA A 257 -9.13 -9.00 -18.87
CA ALA A 257 -7.81 -9.09 -18.24
C ALA A 257 -7.51 -10.51 -17.77
N ARG A 258 -8.45 -11.13 -17.06
CA ARG A 258 -8.32 -12.52 -16.58
C ARG A 258 -8.12 -13.50 -17.73
N ARG A 259 -8.96 -13.43 -18.77
CA ARG A 259 -8.86 -14.30 -19.95
C ARG A 259 -7.52 -14.14 -20.67
N LEU A 260 -7.03 -12.91 -20.82
CA LEU A 260 -5.74 -12.66 -21.46
C LEU A 260 -4.61 -13.32 -20.66
N VAL A 261 -4.61 -13.20 -19.33
CA VAL A 261 -3.64 -13.86 -18.46
C VAL A 261 -3.73 -15.39 -18.54
N ASP A 262 -4.94 -15.95 -18.58
CA ASP A 262 -5.14 -17.41 -18.70
C ASP A 262 -4.58 -17.99 -20.01
N ASN A 263 -4.58 -17.22 -21.09
CA ASN A 263 -4.06 -17.65 -22.39
C ASN A 263 -2.52 -17.67 -22.47
N LEU A 264 -1.82 -17.14 -21.45
CA LEU A 264 -0.36 -17.13 -21.39
C LEU A 264 0.23 -18.42 -20.80
N VAL A 265 -0.59 -19.22 -20.12
CA VAL A 265 -0.19 -20.40 -19.31
C VAL A 265 -0.45 -21.70 -20.06
#